data_AF-A0A2E8J6M2-F1
#
_entry.id   AF-A0A2E8J6M2-F1
#
_cell.length_a   1.000
_cell.length_b   1.000
_cell.length_c   1.000
_cell.angle_alpha   90.00
_cell.angle_beta   90.00
_cell.angle_gamma   90.00
#
_symmetry.space_group_name_H-M   'P 1'
#
loop_
_entity.id
_entity.type
_entity.pdbx_description
1 polymer ?
#
loop_
_entity_poly.entity_id
_entity_poly.type
_entity_poly.pdbx_seq_one_letter_code
_entity_poly.pdbx_strand_id
1 'polypeptide(L)'
;MNPPETHLNFSNQYDISYLLLSDPDARHIKAFGILNESYKPGHRAHGVPHPGIFIIDQEGIVRAKFAEDGYRKRPSIDLVLEATRKMLLD
;
A
#
# COMPACT_ATOMS: atom_id res chain seq x y z
N MET A 1 13.60 -1.94 -3.74
CA MET A 1 12.56 -1.07 -3.14
C MET A 1 13.16 0.30 -2.88
N ASN A 2 12.36 1.36 -2.78
CA ASN A 2 12.88 2.70 -2.45
C ASN A 2 13.32 2.75 -0.97
N PRO A 3 14.48 3.35 -0.65
CA PRO A 3 14.93 3.54 0.73
C PRO A 3 14.11 4.63 1.45
N PRO A 4 14.16 4.69 2.80
CA PRO A 4 13.45 5.70 3.58
C PRO A 4 13.71 7.15 3.15
N GLU A 5 14.94 7.49 2.74
CA GLU A 5 15.29 8.84 2.29
C GLU A 5 14.51 9.27 1.03
N THR A 6 14.29 8.34 0.10
CA THR A 6 13.46 8.62 -1.09
C THR A 6 12.02 8.93 -0.70
N HIS A 7 11.49 8.24 0.32
CA HIS A 7 10.15 8.50 0.83
C HIS A 7 10.06 9.84 1.56
N LEU A 8 11.06 10.18 2.38
CA LEU A 8 11.13 11.46 3.08
C LEU A 8 11.16 12.64 2.11
N ASN A 9 12.00 12.58 1.09
CA ASN A 9 12.09 13.62 0.08
C ASN A 9 10.76 13.79 -0.68
N PHE A 10 10.09 12.69 -1.01
CA PHE A 10 8.76 12.71 -1.63
C PHE A 10 7.71 13.31 -0.68
N SER A 11 7.70 12.92 0.60
CA SER A 11 6.78 13.49 1.59
C SER A 11 6.95 15.00 1.74
N ASN A 12 8.20 15.47 1.81
CA ASN A 12 8.50 16.90 1.92
C ASN A 12 8.11 17.68 0.66
N GLN A 13 8.30 17.09 -0.53
CA GLN A 13 7.96 17.74 -1.79
C GLN A 13 6.44 17.94 -1.97
N TYR A 14 5.63 17.05 -1.42
CA TYR A 14 4.17 17.03 -1.62
C TYR A 14 3.37 17.29 -0.34
N ASP A 15 4.01 17.79 0.72
CA ASP A 15 3.39 18.10 2.01
C ASP A 15 2.57 16.93 2.60
N ILE A 16 3.07 15.71 2.45
CA ILE A 16 2.39 14.49 2.93
C ILE A 16 2.59 14.38 4.44
N SER A 17 1.50 14.48 5.20
CA SER A 17 1.51 14.48 6.66
C SER A 17 1.54 13.09 7.31
N TYR A 18 1.33 12.02 6.53
CA TYR A 18 1.37 10.65 7.00
C TYR A 18 2.67 9.93 6.60
N LEU A 19 3.00 8.86 7.35
CA LEU A 19 4.24 8.10 7.14
C LEU A 19 4.21 7.30 5.83
N LEU A 20 5.34 7.33 5.12
CA LEU A 20 5.63 6.46 3.98
C LEU A 20 6.72 5.46 4.39
N LEU A 21 6.37 4.18 4.47
CA LEU A 21 7.26 3.13 4.95
C LEU A 21 8.05 2.49 3.81
N SER A 22 9.32 2.15 4.08
CA SER A 22 10.17 1.36 3.19
C SER A 22 10.12 -0.13 3.58
N ASP A 23 9.88 -1.01 2.61
CA ASP A 23 9.91 -2.47 2.77
C ASP A 23 11.05 -3.08 1.91
N PRO A 24 12.33 -2.87 2.27
CA PRO A 24 13.48 -3.18 1.41
C PRO A 24 13.55 -4.64 0.96
N ASP A 25 13.12 -5.56 1.81
CA ASP A 25 13.14 -7.01 1.59
C ASP A 25 11.80 -7.57 1.06
N ALA A 26 10.83 -6.68 0.79
CA ALA A 26 9.44 -7.00 0.48
C ALA A 26 8.80 -7.95 1.53
N ARG A 27 9.18 -7.82 2.81
CA ARG A 27 8.72 -8.71 3.89
C ARG A 27 7.22 -8.57 4.11
N HIS A 28 6.73 -7.34 4.19
CA HIS A 28 5.32 -7.06 4.40
C HIS A 28 4.51 -7.37 3.15
N ILE A 29 5.03 -6.99 1.98
CA ILE A 29 4.42 -7.31 0.68
C ILE A 29 4.16 -8.81 0.53
N LYS A 30 5.14 -9.64 0.89
CA LYS A 30 5.01 -11.11 0.87
C LYS A 30 4.04 -11.61 1.95
N ALA A 31 4.09 -11.06 3.16
CA ALA A 31 3.19 -11.45 4.25
C ALA A 31 1.71 -11.19 3.90
N PHE A 32 1.42 -10.10 3.19
CA PHE A 32 0.07 -9.79 2.69
C PHE A 32 -0.31 -10.57 1.42
N GLY A 33 0.60 -11.37 0.83
CA GLY A 33 0.33 -12.13 -0.39
C GLY A 33 0.09 -11.26 -1.63
N ILE A 34 0.67 -10.06 -1.69
CA ILE A 34 0.44 -9.07 -2.76
C ILE A 34 1.66 -8.84 -3.64
N LEU A 35 2.69 -9.67 -3.57
CA LEU A 35 3.86 -9.56 -4.46
C LEU A 35 3.44 -9.68 -5.93
N ASN A 36 3.87 -8.74 -6.78
CA ASN A 36 3.64 -8.86 -8.22
C ASN A 36 4.71 -9.74 -8.88
N GLU A 37 4.36 -10.99 -9.15
CA GLU A 37 5.26 -12.00 -9.72
C GLU A 37 5.52 -11.87 -11.23
N SER A 38 4.85 -10.90 -11.88
CA SER A 38 5.05 -10.60 -13.31
C SER A 38 6.44 -10.04 -13.59
N TYR A 39 7.09 -9.45 -12.58
CA TYR A 39 8.43 -8.88 -12.70
C TYR A 39 9.48 -9.86 -12.15
N LYS A 40 10.24 -10.49 -13.04
CA LYS A 40 11.31 -11.43 -12.70
C LYS A 40 12.55 -10.74 -12.10
N PRO A 41 13.42 -11.45 -11.36
CA PRO A 41 14.70 -10.92 -10.89
C PRO A 41 15.50 -10.25 -12.01
N GLY A 42 16.14 -9.12 -11.70
CA GLY A 42 16.81 -8.26 -12.68
C GLY A 42 15.93 -7.20 -13.34
N HIS A 43 14.60 -7.32 -13.27
CA HIS A 43 13.71 -6.25 -13.71
C HIS A 43 13.69 -5.09 -12.71
N ARG A 44 13.66 -3.84 -13.20
CA ARG A 44 13.64 -2.63 -12.33
C ARG A 44 12.47 -2.57 -11.33
N ALA A 45 11.36 -3.22 -11.66
CA ALA A 45 10.17 -3.31 -10.83
C ALA A 45 10.06 -4.66 -10.07
N HIS A 46 11.12 -5.47 -10.04
CA HIS A 46 11.12 -6.68 -9.25
C HIS A 46 10.90 -6.35 -7.76
N GLY A 47 9.97 -7.07 -7.12
CA GLY A 47 9.65 -6.88 -5.70
C GLY A 47 8.50 -5.90 -5.40
N VAL A 48 7.94 -5.21 -6.40
CA VAL A 48 6.80 -4.29 -6.17
C VAL A 48 5.51 -5.06 -5.87
N PRO A 49 4.59 -4.50 -5.08
CA PRO A 49 3.30 -5.12 -4.83
C PRO A 49 2.32 -4.88 -5.99
N HIS A 50 1.29 -5.73 -6.10
CA HIS A 50 0.02 -5.33 -6.69
C HIS A 50 -0.56 -4.17 -5.87
N PRO A 51 -0.95 -3.04 -6.50
CA PRO A 51 -1.41 -1.88 -5.77
C PRO A 51 -2.78 -2.13 -5.12
N GLY A 52 -2.93 -1.64 -3.89
CA GLY A 52 -4.18 -1.76 -3.15
C GLY A 52 -4.14 -0.99 -1.83
N ILE A 53 -5.29 -0.96 -1.15
CA ILE A 53 -5.50 -0.32 0.15
C ILE A 53 -6.11 -1.35 1.09
N PHE A 54 -5.58 -1.44 2.30
CA PHE A 54 -6.16 -2.22 3.40
C PHE A 54 -6.63 -1.27 4.49
N ILE A 55 -7.73 -1.61 5.15
CA ILE A 55 -8.17 -1.02 6.40
C ILE A 55 -8.01 -2.09 7.48
N ILE A 56 -7.23 -1.78 8.51
CA ILE A 56 -6.86 -2.68 9.59
C ILE A 56 -7.29 -2.04 10.91
N ASP A 57 -7.94 -2.81 11.78
CA ASP A 57 -8.33 -2.35 13.13
C ASP A 57 -7.18 -2.47 14.16
N GLN A 58 -7.47 -2.11 15.42
CA GLN A 58 -6.45 -2.06 16.48
C GLN A 58 -5.97 -3.45 16.91
N GLU A 59 -6.78 -4.47 16.66
CA GLU A 59 -6.50 -5.88 16.89
C GLU A 59 -5.68 -6.50 15.74
N GLY A 60 -5.41 -5.74 14.67
CA GLY A 60 -4.64 -6.19 13.52
C GLY A 60 -5.46 -6.96 12.49
N ILE A 61 -6.79 -6.91 12.55
CA ILE A 61 -7.69 -7.59 11.62
C ILE A 61 -7.94 -6.70 10.40
N VAL A 62 -7.84 -7.29 9.21
CA VAL A 62 -8.20 -6.62 7.95
C VAL A 62 -9.72 -6.53 7.85
N ARG A 63 -10.27 -5.31 7.97
CA ARG A 63 -11.71 -5.03 7.91
C ARG A 63 -12.19 -4.71 6.49
N ALA A 64 -11.30 -4.22 5.62
CA ALA A 64 -11.60 -4.03 4.21
C ALA A 64 -10.33 -4.07 3.35
N LYS A 65 -10.50 -4.41 2.07
CA LYS A 65 -9.47 -4.41 1.03
C LYS A 65 -10.03 -3.79 -0.25
N PHE A 66 -9.24 -2.92 -0.88
CA PHE A 66 -9.53 -2.33 -2.17
C PHE A 66 -8.36 -2.57 -3.11
N ALA A 67 -8.62 -3.16 -4.27
CA ALA A 67 -7.63 -3.39 -5.31
C ALA A 67 -8.33 -3.40 -6.68
N GLU A 68 -7.61 -2.97 -7.70
CA GLU A 68 -8.08 -2.93 -9.08
C GLU A 68 -7.19 -3.79 -9.97
N ASP A 69 -7.69 -4.18 -11.14
CA ASP A 69 -6.88 -4.88 -12.12
C ASP A 69 -5.77 -3.96 -12.67
N GLY A 70 -4.54 -4.27 -12.28
CA GLY A 70 -3.34 -3.55 -12.68
C GLY A 70 -3.13 -2.22 -11.95
N TYR A 71 -2.22 -1.40 -12.48
CA TYR A 71 -1.73 -0.22 -11.77
C TYR A 71 -2.34 1.11 -12.24
N ARG A 72 -3.25 1.11 -13.22
CA ARG A 72 -3.80 2.36 -13.79
C ARG A 72 -5.07 2.80 -13.10
N LYS A 73 -5.96 1.86 -12.78
CA LYS A 73 -7.17 2.13 -12.02
C LYS A 73 -6.84 2.23 -10.54
N ARG A 74 -7.53 3.13 -9.85
CA ARG A 74 -7.43 3.30 -8.40
C ARG A 74 -8.85 3.24 -7.81
N PRO A 75 -9.02 2.61 -6.65
CA PRO A 75 -10.28 2.69 -5.92
C PRO A 75 -10.66 4.16 -5.68
N SER A 76 -11.96 4.46 -5.70
CA SER A 76 -12.46 5.77 -5.29
C SER A 76 -12.07 6.04 -3.84
N ILE A 77 -11.55 7.25 -3.57
CA ILE A 77 -11.21 7.65 -2.20
C ILE A 77 -12.44 7.72 -1.29
N ASP A 78 -13.61 8.06 -1.84
CA ASP A 78 -14.85 8.14 -1.09
C ASP A 78 -15.27 6.78 -0.54
N LEU A 79 -15.06 5.70 -1.33
CA LEU A 79 -15.35 4.33 -0.89
C LEU A 79 -14.42 3.90 0.26
N VAL A 80 -13.15 4.29 0.18
CA VAL A 80 -12.18 4.00 1.25
C VAL A 80 -12.57 4.75 2.53
N LEU A 81 -12.90 6.03 2.43
CA LEU A 81 -13.31 6.84 3.58
C LEU A 81 -14.63 6.35 4.20
N GLU A 82 -15.59 5.92 3.39
CA GLU A 82 -16.84 5.34 3.88
C GLU A 82 -16.60 4.05 4.68
N ALA A 83 -15.76 3.14 4.17
CA ALA A 83 -15.40 1.91 4.87
C ALA A 83 -14.66 2.18 6.19
N THR A 84 -13.74 3.16 6.21
CA THR A 84 -13.06 3.58 7.43
C THR A 84 -14.03 4.13 8.47
N ARG A 85 -15.00 4.96 8.05
CA ARG A 85 -16.02 5.50 8.96
C ARG A 85 -16.90 4.42 9.56
N LYS A 86 -17.32 3.43 8.76
CA LYS A 86 -18.11 2.28 9.25
C LYS A 86 -17.33 1.51 10.32
N MET A 87 -16.05 1.23 10.08
CA MET A 87 -15.19 0.54 11.05
C MET A 87 -15.08 1.28 12.40
N LEU A 88 -15.07 2.62 12.40
CA LEU A 88 -14.98 3.41 13.64
C LEU A 88 -16.28 3.46 14.46
N LEU A 89 -17.41 3.05 13.86
CA LEU A 89 -18.73 3.08 14.48
C LEU A 89 -19.18 1.68 14.98
N ASP A 90 -18.42 0.64 14.62
CA ASP A 90 -18.59 -0.76 15.06
C ASP A 90 -17.80 -1.03 16.35
#